data_AF-A0A2D6DPH6-F1
#
_entry.id   AF-A0A2D6DPH6-F1
#
_cell.length_a   1.000
_cell.length_b   1.000
_cell.length_c   1.000
_cell.angle_alpha   90.00
_cell.angle_beta   90.00
_cell.angle_gamma   90.00
#
_symmetry.space_group_name_H-M   'P 1'
#
loop_
_entity.id
_entity.type
_entity.pdbx_description
1 polymer ?
#
loop_
_entity_poly.entity_id
_entity_poly.type
_entity_poly.pdbx_seq_one_letter_code
_entity_poly.pdbx_strand_id
1 'polypeptide(L)'
;MLTKRQKQILDYITKCIKENDYAPSLEEIKKYFKLSSVSTIHQHIEALREKGYLKKIENQPRSIELNNKKEKSDLVEIPLLGIITAGSPIEAIETPETITLPKSDIPKSDKCYSLRVRGDSMIDEGIFDKDIVVIKKQSVAENGQTVVAIIDDNEATLKKIYRENGQFRLQPANQSILPLYRKQVEIRGVVYKIIRNFSDMAKSTNEKLLRTIDLFAGIGGIRLGFEKAGFRTVFSNDYESQCEATYNLNFPDSKLVIEDIRKIGIDDLPEFDFLLGGFPCQAFSIAGHRQGFKDKRGNLFFDIARILEVRKPTGFLLENVKNLQGHDKGRTFQIIKETLENLGYHIKAKVLNSMKYGNVPQNRERIYIAGFKNKKQADKFDFPKPIKLKTKITDLLESNVDKRYYYNDKPLYTKIKDHVVKKNTVYQWRRKYVRENKKSVCPTLTANMGTGGHNVPIIKDDKGIRKLTPTECARIQGLPRNYKLPNNISTSALYKQLGNSVTVPVIYRIAKKIQRAVV
;
A
#
# COMPACT_ATOMS: atom_id res chain seq x y z
N MET A 1 -35.24 34.37 0.46
CA MET A 1 -35.63 34.02 -0.94
C MET A 1 -34.62 34.58 -1.95
N LEU A 2 -34.33 33.82 -3.01
CA LEU A 2 -33.49 34.27 -4.14
C LEU A 2 -34.38 34.87 -5.24
N THR A 3 -33.93 35.96 -5.86
CA THR A 3 -34.60 36.48 -7.06
C THR A 3 -34.36 35.55 -8.24
N LYS A 4 -35.22 35.59 -9.27
CA LYS A 4 -35.08 34.79 -10.50
C LYS A 4 -33.68 34.94 -11.11
N ARG A 5 -33.14 36.17 -11.10
CA ARG A 5 -31.80 36.47 -11.62
C ARG A 5 -30.66 35.94 -10.74
N GLN A 6 -30.79 36.03 -9.41
CA GLN A 6 -29.82 35.45 -8.47
C GLN A 6 -29.74 33.92 -8.59
N LYS A 7 -30.90 33.26 -8.76
CA LYS A 7 -30.95 31.81 -8.97
C LYS A 7 -30.24 31.40 -10.27
N GLN A 8 -30.52 32.10 -11.37
CA GLN A 8 -29.84 31.86 -12.66
C GLN A 8 -28.32 31.99 -12.56
N ILE A 9 -27.83 33.03 -11.86
CA ILE A 9 -26.39 33.24 -11.66
C ILE A 9 -25.78 32.13 -10.80
N LEU A 10 -26.46 31.73 -9.71
CA LEU A 10 -26.02 30.62 -8.86
C LEU A 10 -25.97 29.29 -9.61
N ASP A 11 -26.99 28.99 -10.43
CA ASP A 11 -27.06 27.78 -11.24
C ASP A 11 -25.93 27.75 -12.30
N TYR A 12 -25.62 28.89 -12.92
CA TYR A 12 -24.51 29.01 -13.87
C TYR A 12 -23.14 28.82 -13.20
N ILE A 13 -22.92 29.43 -12.03
CA ILE A 13 -21.69 29.25 -11.25
C ILE A 13 -21.54 27.77 -10.84
N THR A 14 -22.62 27.15 -10.36
CA THR A 14 -22.64 25.73 -9.96
C THR A 14 -22.32 24.82 -11.15
N LYS A 15 -22.89 25.11 -12.32
CA LYS A 15 -22.62 24.37 -13.56
C LYS A 15 -21.15 24.48 -13.97
N CYS A 16 -20.59 25.69 -13.99
CA CYS A 16 -19.19 25.90 -14.37
C CYS A 16 -18.21 25.22 -13.41
N ILE A 17 -18.48 25.24 -12.09
CA ILE A 17 -17.66 24.52 -11.10
C ILE A 17 -17.74 23.01 -11.34
N LYS A 18 -18.93 22.47 -11.62
CA LYS A 18 -19.12 21.02 -11.85
C LYS A 18 -18.49 20.55 -13.16
N GLU A 19 -18.47 21.37 -14.20
CA GLU A 19 -17.95 21.00 -15.52
C GLU A 19 -16.45 21.28 -15.69
N ASN A 20 -15.91 22.31 -15.03
CA ASN A 20 -14.54 22.78 -15.27
C ASN A 20 -13.63 22.77 -14.02
N ASP A 21 -14.14 22.35 -12.85
CA ASP A 21 -13.41 22.34 -11.58
C ASP A 21 -12.94 23.73 -11.08
N TYR A 22 -13.43 24.82 -11.68
CA TYR A 22 -13.20 26.20 -11.23
C TYR A 22 -14.41 27.10 -11.41
N ALA A 23 -14.53 28.12 -10.55
CA ALA A 23 -15.59 29.12 -10.64
C ALA A 23 -15.36 30.09 -11.81
N PRO A 24 -16.43 30.48 -12.55
CA PRO A 24 -16.32 31.44 -13.64
C PRO A 24 -15.96 32.82 -13.09
N SER A 25 -15.14 33.56 -13.85
CA SER A 25 -14.79 34.94 -13.57
C SER A 25 -15.98 35.89 -13.75
N LEU A 26 -15.90 37.07 -13.14
CA LEU A 26 -16.95 38.10 -13.25
C LEU A 26 -17.20 38.51 -14.72
N GLU A 27 -16.16 38.53 -15.56
CA GLU A 27 -16.27 38.80 -16.99
C GLU A 27 -16.96 37.67 -17.76
N GLU A 28 -16.71 36.41 -17.42
CA GLU A 28 -17.40 35.26 -18.03
C GLU A 28 -18.89 35.25 -17.67
N ILE A 29 -19.23 35.56 -16.41
CA ILE A 29 -20.62 35.72 -15.97
C ILE A 29 -21.28 36.89 -16.71
N LYS A 30 -20.57 38.02 -16.92
CA LYS A 30 -21.06 39.18 -17.67
C LYS A 30 -21.39 38.84 -19.12
N LYS A 31 -20.47 38.15 -19.78
CA LYS A 31 -20.62 37.72 -21.17
C LYS A 31 -21.79 36.74 -21.31
N TYR A 32 -21.92 35.79 -20.40
CA TYR A 32 -23.01 34.80 -20.44
C TYR A 32 -24.39 35.43 -20.24
N PHE A 33 -24.52 36.35 -19.29
CA PHE A 33 -25.80 36.99 -18.97
C PHE A 33 -26.10 38.26 -19.79
N LYS A 34 -25.20 38.64 -20.71
CA LYS A 34 -25.29 39.84 -21.58
C LYS A 34 -25.57 41.11 -20.79
N LEU A 35 -24.86 41.30 -19.67
CA LEU A 35 -25.04 42.46 -18.80
C LEU A 35 -24.08 43.60 -19.17
N SER A 36 -24.55 44.84 -19.03
CA SER A 36 -23.80 46.04 -19.40
C SER A 36 -22.60 46.32 -18.48
N SER A 37 -22.68 45.95 -17.20
CA SER A 37 -21.66 46.25 -16.19
C SER A 37 -21.26 45.05 -15.33
N VAL A 38 -19.96 44.95 -15.04
CA VAL A 38 -19.38 44.00 -14.06
C VAL A 38 -19.90 44.29 -12.65
N SER A 39 -20.20 45.56 -12.36
CA SER A 39 -20.69 46.00 -11.05
C SER A 39 -22.05 45.39 -10.69
N THR A 40 -22.93 45.18 -11.68
CA THR A 40 -24.24 44.53 -11.47
C THR A 40 -24.09 43.06 -11.07
N ILE A 41 -23.08 42.37 -11.60
CA ILE A 41 -22.77 40.98 -11.21
C ILE A 41 -22.15 40.93 -9.83
N HIS A 42 -21.27 41.88 -9.53
CA HIS A 42 -20.70 42.01 -8.20
C HIS A 42 -21.82 42.15 -7.14
N GLN A 43 -22.82 43.01 -7.40
CA GLN A 43 -24.00 43.15 -6.52
C GLN A 43 -24.78 41.84 -6.34
N HIS A 44 -24.99 41.06 -7.41
CA HIS A 44 -25.71 39.79 -7.31
C HIS A 44 -24.91 38.71 -6.56
N ILE A 45 -23.60 38.65 -6.75
CA ILE A 45 -22.71 37.71 -6.04
C ILE A 45 -22.62 38.08 -4.57
N GLU A 46 -22.51 39.37 -4.25
CA GLU A 46 -22.54 39.86 -2.87
C GLU A 46 -23.87 39.55 -2.18
N ALA A 47 -25.00 39.77 -2.84
CA ALA A 47 -26.30 39.38 -2.31
C ALA A 47 -26.46 37.86 -2.14
N LEU A 48 -25.84 37.05 -3.00
CA LEU A 48 -25.79 35.58 -2.84
C LEU A 48 -24.90 35.17 -1.67
N ARG A 49 -23.82 35.92 -1.41
CA ARG A 49 -22.90 35.74 -0.29
C ARG A 49 -23.56 36.10 1.05
N GLU A 50 -24.20 37.25 1.14
CA GLU A 50 -24.95 37.67 2.34
C GLU A 50 -26.07 36.69 2.68
N LYS A 51 -26.72 36.14 1.64
CA LYS A 51 -27.72 35.07 1.79
C LYS A 51 -27.12 33.68 2.07
N GLY A 52 -25.78 33.59 2.16
CA GLY A 52 -25.06 32.41 2.58
C GLY A 52 -24.97 31.30 1.54
N TYR A 53 -25.15 31.58 0.25
CA TYR A 53 -25.03 30.60 -0.84
C TYR A 53 -23.61 30.49 -1.42
N LEU A 54 -22.79 31.54 -1.25
CA LEU A 54 -21.40 31.61 -1.75
C LEU A 54 -20.43 32.02 -0.63
N LYS A 55 -19.18 31.51 -0.67
CA LYS A 55 -18.05 31.92 0.18
C LYS A 55 -16.89 32.43 -0.69
N LYS A 56 -16.16 33.44 -0.20
CA LYS A 56 -14.94 33.97 -0.84
C LYS A 56 -13.70 33.51 -0.06
N ILE A 57 -12.64 33.13 -0.77
CA ILE A 57 -11.28 33.01 -0.24
C ILE A 57 -10.56 34.33 -0.52
N GLU A 58 -10.01 35.00 0.50
CA GLU A 58 -9.21 36.22 0.28
C GLU A 58 -7.89 35.90 -0.44
N ASN A 59 -7.52 36.75 -1.40
CA ASN A 59 -6.26 36.77 -2.17
C ASN A 59 -6.05 35.82 -3.37
N GLN A 60 -7.07 35.52 -4.20
CA GLN A 60 -6.84 35.02 -5.58
C GLN A 60 -7.90 35.53 -6.59
N PRO A 61 -7.55 35.70 -7.88
CA PRO A 61 -8.55 35.84 -8.94
C PRO A 61 -9.26 34.49 -9.15
N ARG A 62 -10.60 34.48 -9.08
CA ARG A 62 -11.53 33.31 -9.12
C ARG A 62 -11.88 32.65 -7.76
N SER A 63 -12.22 33.46 -6.76
CA SER A 63 -12.51 33.03 -5.38
C SER A 63 -14.03 32.91 -5.07
N ILE A 64 -14.74 31.93 -5.65
CA ILE A 64 -16.16 31.66 -5.29
C ILE A 64 -16.34 30.16 -5.03
N GLU A 65 -16.64 29.79 -3.78
CA GLU A 65 -17.01 28.43 -3.37
C GLU A 65 -18.49 28.35 -2.96
N LEU A 66 -19.16 27.23 -3.27
CA LEU A 66 -20.56 26.99 -2.89
C LEU A 66 -20.68 26.61 -1.41
N ASN A 67 -21.62 27.21 -0.69
CA ASN A 67 -21.87 26.89 0.72
C ASN A 67 -22.95 25.79 0.85
N ASN A 68 -22.55 24.54 1.04
CA ASN A 68 -23.46 23.41 1.25
C ASN A 68 -24.06 23.45 2.67
N LYS A 69 -25.02 24.35 2.91
CA LYS A 69 -25.85 24.35 4.13
C LYS A 69 -27.05 23.39 4.07
N LYS A 70 -27.26 22.67 2.95
CA LYS A 70 -28.39 21.73 2.78
C LYS A 70 -28.15 20.30 3.27
N GLU A 71 -26.92 19.91 3.65
CA GLU A 71 -26.61 18.51 3.99
C GLU A 71 -26.71 18.17 5.50
N LYS A 72 -26.90 19.15 6.39
CA LYS A 72 -26.95 18.88 7.85
C LYS A 72 -28.31 18.42 8.40
N SER A 73 -29.40 18.50 7.63
CA SER A 73 -30.76 18.16 8.13
C SER A 73 -31.19 16.70 7.90
N ASP A 74 -30.36 15.89 7.21
CA ASP A 74 -30.73 14.54 6.76
C ASP A 74 -29.89 13.43 7.41
N LEU A 75 -29.27 13.67 8.57
CA LEU A 75 -28.53 12.64 9.32
C LEU A 75 -29.44 12.00 10.39
N VAL A 76 -29.33 10.68 10.56
CA VAL A 76 -30.06 9.86 11.54
C VAL A 76 -29.08 9.04 12.35
N GLU A 77 -29.31 8.92 13.65
CA GLU A 77 -28.54 8.07 14.55
C GLU A 77 -29.17 6.68 14.65
N ILE A 78 -28.36 5.64 14.43
CA ILE A 78 -28.75 4.23 14.56
C ILE A 78 -27.98 3.63 15.75
N PRO A 79 -28.63 2.90 16.67
CA PRO A 79 -27.93 2.27 17.79
C PRO A 79 -27.02 1.12 17.33
N LEU A 80 -25.82 1.03 17.91
CA LEU A 80 -24.91 -0.10 17.81
C LEU A 80 -25.13 -1.01 19.01
N LEU A 81 -25.88 -2.09 18.81
CA LEU A 81 -26.37 -2.93 19.91
C LEU A 81 -25.36 -3.98 20.41
N GLY A 82 -24.17 -4.07 19.80
CA GLY A 82 -23.11 -4.96 20.25
C GLY A 82 -22.28 -5.58 19.12
N ILE A 83 -21.61 -6.69 19.44
CA ILE A 83 -20.76 -7.46 18.53
C ILE A 83 -21.49 -8.74 18.14
N ILE A 84 -21.46 -9.10 16.85
CA ILE A 84 -22.00 -10.36 16.33
C ILE A 84 -20.87 -11.21 15.75
N THR A 85 -20.75 -12.46 16.20
CA THR A 85 -19.80 -13.40 15.63
C THR A 85 -20.34 -14.01 14.34
N ALA A 86 -19.50 -13.98 13.30
CA ALA A 86 -19.69 -14.77 12.10
C ALA A 86 -19.42 -16.28 12.40
N GLY A 87 -18.81 -16.65 13.52
CA GLY A 87 -18.52 -18.05 13.87
C GLY A 87 -19.48 -18.69 14.87
N SER A 88 -18.90 -19.49 15.77
CA SER A 88 -19.56 -20.07 16.94
C SER A 88 -20.21 -18.98 17.81
N PRO A 89 -21.30 -19.32 18.49
CA PRO A 89 -22.22 -18.29 18.90
C PRO A 89 -21.87 -17.84 20.35
N ILE A 90 -22.16 -16.57 20.69
CA ILE A 90 -21.92 -15.94 22.02
C ILE A 90 -22.93 -14.79 22.21
N GLU A 91 -23.28 -14.49 23.47
CA GLU A 91 -24.15 -13.38 23.92
C GLU A 91 -23.74 -11.98 23.39
N ALA A 92 -24.73 -11.23 22.92
CA ALA A 92 -24.57 -9.83 22.54
C ALA A 92 -24.51 -8.92 23.77
N ILE A 93 -23.36 -8.28 24.01
CA ILE A 93 -23.20 -7.29 25.09
C ILE A 93 -23.67 -5.92 24.56
N GLU A 94 -24.75 -5.39 25.14
CA GLU A 94 -25.29 -4.07 24.81
C GLU A 94 -24.33 -2.98 25.31
N THR A 95 -23.79 -2.18 24.38
CA THR A 95 -23.06 -0.94 24.68
C THR A 95 -23.79 0.22 24.03
N PRO A 96 -24.01 1.36 24.71
CA PRO A 96 -24.77 2.48 24.16
C PRO A 96 -23.92 3.33 23.21
N GLU A 97 -23.41 2.73 22.14
CA GLU A 97 -22.78 3.43 21.01
C GLU A 97 -23.84 3.67 19.91
N THR A 98 -23.77 4.79 19.18
CA THR A 98 -24.61 5.05 17.99
C THR A 98 -23.74 5.35 16.77
N ILE A 99 -24.27 5.05 15.58
CA ILE A 99 -23.65 5.40 14.30
C ILE A 99 -24.55 6.42 13.57
N THR A 100 -23.95 7.43 12.94
CA THR A 100 -24.69 8.46 12.20
C THR A 100 -24.67 8.16 10.70
N LEU A 101 -25.85 8.10 10.07
CA LEU A 101 -26.01 7.83 8.64
C LEU A 101 -26.96 8.83 7.96
N PRO A 102 -26.79 9.12 6.65
CA PRO A 102 -27.78 9.86 5.87
C PRO A 102 -29.13 9.13 5.81
N LYS A 103 -30.25 9.86 5.82
CA LYS A 103 -31.62 9.33 5.65
C LYS A 103 -31.80 8.53 4.37
N SER A 104 -31.06 8.87 3.31
CA SER A 104 -31.06 8.13 2.04
C SER A 104 -30.50 6.71 2.17
N ASP A 105 -29.71 6.45 3.21
CA ASP A 105 -29.03 5.18 3.47
C ASP A 105 -29.80 4.29 4.47
N ILE A 106 -31.04 4.67 4.81
CA ILE A 106 -31.90 3.97 5.78
C ILE A 106 -33.27 3.71 5.12
N PRO A 107 -33.89 2.54 5.36
CA PRO A 107 -35.25 2.28 4.91
C PRO A 107 -36.24 3.32 5.47
N LYS A 108 -37.16 3.80 4.62
CA LYS A 108 -38.04 4.96 4.90
C LYS A 108 -39.07 4.77 6.04
N SER A 109 -39.17 3.60 6.67
CA SER A 109 -40.19 3.34 7.72
C SER A 109 -39.79 2.33 8.80
N ASP A 110 -38.56 1.81 8.82
CA ASP A 110 -38.23 0.64 9.65
C ASP A 110 -37.23 0.95 10.76
N LYS A 111 -37.48 0.39 11.95
CA LYS A 111 -36.54 0.42 13.07
C LYS A 111 -35.28 -0.37 12.67
N CYS A 112 -34.18 0.34 12.43
CA CYS A 112 -32.89 -0.26 12.15
C CYS A 112 -32.00 -0.24 13.39
N TYR A 113 -31.09 -1.21 13.46
CA TYR A 113 -30.01 -1.23 14.44
C TYR A 113 -28.73 -1.71 13.76
N SER A 114 -27.61 -1.60 14.44
CA SER A 114 -26.31 -2.02 13.90
C SER A 114 -25.60 -2.97 14.84
N LEU A 115 -24.78 -3.87 14.27
CA LEU A 115 -23.92 -4.79 14.99
C LEU A 115 -22.51 -4.79 14.38
N ARG A 116 -21.48 -4.93 15.21
CA ARG A 116 -20.08 -5.05 14.77
C ARG A 116 -19.74 -6.50 14.51
N VAL A 117 -19.28 -6.84 13.31
CA VAL A 117 -18.95 -8.20 12.91
C VAL A 117 -17.63 -8.64 13.53
N ARG A 118 -17.57 -9.90 13.97
CA ARG A 118 -16.36 -10.58 14.42
C ARG A 118 -16.21 -11.93 13.73
N GLY A 119 -15.12 -12.16 13.03
CA GLY A 119 -14.83 -13.41 12.31
C GLY A 119 -15.06 -13.33 10.80
N ASP A 120 -14.94 -14.48 10.11
CA ASP A 120 -14.75 -14.57 8.66
C ASP A 120 -15.79 -15.46 7.95
N SER A 121 -16.91 -15.82 8.58
CA SER A 121 -17.86 -16.74 7.97
C SER A 121 -18.68 -16.18 6.81
N MET A 122 -18.59 -14.88 6.56
CA MET A 122 -19.40 -14.18 5.56
C MET A 122 -18.53 -13.42 4.54
N ILE A 123 -17.25 -13.79 4.43
CA ILE A 123 -16.26 -13.12 3.56
C ILE A 123 -16.64 -13.19 2.08
N ASP A 124 -17.28 -14.26 1.63
CA ASP A 124 -17.72 -14.43 0.23
C ASP A 124 -18.92 -13.51 -0.09
N GLU A 125 -19.61 -12.99 0.93
CA GLU A 125 -20.62 -11.92 0.81
C GLU A 125 -20.02 -10.52 1.03
N GLY A 126 -18.69 -10.43 1.14
CA GLY A 126 -18.00 -9.18 1.39
C GLY A 126 -18.24 -8.62 2.79
N ILE A 127 -18.62 -9.45 3.77
CA ILE A 127 -18.73 -9.06 5.18
C ILE A 127 -17.47 -9.54 5.90
N PHE A 128 -16.62 -8.61 6.32
CA PHE A 128 -15.32 -8.90 6.94
C PHE A 128 -15.33 -8.63 8.45
N ASP A 129 -14.33 -9.20 9.15
CA ASP A 129 -14.09 -8.91 10.56
C ASP A 129 -13.98 -7.38 10.79
N LYS A 130 -14.68 -6.89 11.82
CA LYS A 130 -14.82 -5.47 12.22
C LYS A 130 -15.72 -4.59 11.35
N ASP A 131 -16.34 -5.13 10.30
CA ASP A 131 -17.39 -4.39 9.60
C ASP A 131 -18.57 -4.11 10.55
N ILE A 132 -19.29 -3.02 10.33
CA ILE A 132 -20.55 -2.72 11.00
C ILE A 132 -21.67 -3.07 10.02
N VAL A 133 -22.58 -3.96 10.40
CA VAL A 133 -23.76 -4.28 9.59
C VAL A 133 -24.96 -3.51 10.12
N VAL A 134 -25.67 -2.82 9.24
CA VAL A 134 -26.98 -2.21 9.50
C VAL A 134 -28.04 -3.25 9.20
N ILE A 135 -28.89 -3.49 10.19
CA ILE A 135 -29.90 -4.53 10.18
C ILE A 135 -31.28 -3.87 10.23
N LYS A 136 -32.13 -4.24 9.29
CA LYS A 136 -33.55 -3.92 9.33
C LYS A 136 -34.24 -4.90 10.27
N LYS A 137 -34.87 -4.40 11.34
CA LYS A 137 -35.56 -5.24 12.32
C LYS A 137 -36.81 -5.85 11.70
N GLN A 138 -36.81 -7.16 11.54
CA GLN A 138 -37.92 -7.95 11.02
C GLN A 138 -37.80 -9.41 11.49
N SER A 139 -38.92 -10.12 11.58
CA SER A 139 -39.01 -11.50 12.06
C SER A 139 -39.09 -12.55 10.97
N VAL A 140 -39.10 -12.12 9.70
CA VAL A 140 -39.18 -12.98 8.52
C VAL A 140 -38.08 -12.62 7.54
N ALA A 141 -37.59 -13.60 6.78
CA ALA A 141 -36.60 -13.40 5.72
C ALA A 141 -36.85 -14.39 4.57
N GLU A 142 -36.44 -13.98 3.38
CA GLU A 142 -36.49 -14.80 2.17
C GLU A 142 -35.23 -15.66 2.04
N ASN A 143 -35.34 -16.75 1.28
CA ASN A 143 -34.20 -17.63 1.02
C ASN A 143 -33.05 -16.87 0.34
N GLY A 144 -31.84 -17.06 0.86
CA GLY A 144 -30.62 -16.42 0.38
C GLY A 144 -30.30 -15.06 1.03
N GLN A 145 -31.20 -14.50 1.84
CA GLN A 145 -30.90 -13.26 2.57
C GLN A 145 -29.95 -13.52 3.74
N THR A 146 -29.05 -12.57 3.99
CA THR A 146 -28.18 -12.58 5.17
C THR A 146 -28.95 -12.04 6.37
N VAL A 147 -29.07 -12.85 7.42
CA VAL A 147 -29.90 -12.57 8.60
C VAL A 147 -29.10 -12.60 9.89
N VAL A 148 -29.60 -11.87 10.89
CA VAL A 148 -29.27 -12.09 12.30
C VAL A 148 -30.22 -13.17 12.80
N ALA A 149 -29.69 -14.37 12.99
CA ALA A 149 -30.42 -15.53 13.50
C ALA A 149 -30.03 -15.79 14.95
N ILE A 150 -31.01 -15.99 15.82
CA ILE A 150 -30.80 -16.55 17.16
C ILE A 150 -31.01 -18.06 17.07
N ILE A 151 -30.02 -18.79 17.54
CA ILE A 151 -30.01 -20.25 17.63
C ILE A 151 -29.86 -20.68 19.10
N ASP A 152 -29.80 -21.99 19.36
CA ASP A 152 -29.69 -22.64 20.68
C ASP A 152 -28.92 -21.80 21.74
N ASP A 153 -29.42 -21.78 22.99
CA ASP A 153 -28.88 -20.97 24.11
C ASP A 153 -28.88 -19.44 23.88
N ASN A 154 -29.76 -18.95 23.00
CA ASN A 154 -30.04 -17.52 22.79
C ASN A 154 -28.89 -16.74 22.12
N GLU A 155 -28.06 -17.44 21.36
CA GLU A 155 -26.86 -16.88 20.79
C GLU A 155 -27.10 -16.35 19.36
N ALA A 156 -26.57 -15.16 19.05
CA ALA A 156 -26.78 -14.48 17.77
C ALA A 156 -25.68 -14.81 16.74
N THR A 157 -26.07 -15.15 15.51
CA THR A 157 -25.15 -15.40 14.40
C THR A 157 -25.59 -14.72 13.09
N LEU A 158 -24.61 -14.41 12.24
CA LEU A 158 -24.83 -13.85 10.91
C LEU A 158 -24.65 -14.92 9.82
N LYS A 159 -25.71 -15.27 9.09
CA LYS A 159 -25.71 -16.32 8.05
C LYS A 159 -26.70 -16.04 6.93
N LYS A 160 -26.52 -16.66 5.77
CA LYS A 160 -27.59 -16.77 4.77
C LYS A 160 -28.62 -17.80 5.23
N ILE A 161 -29.90 -17.47 5.17
CA ILE A 161 -30.97 -18.40 5.55
C ILE A 161 -31.61 -19.04 4.33
N TYR A 162 -31.90 -20.33 4.41
CA TYR A 162 -32.69 -21.07 3.43
C TYR A 162 -33.69 -21.98 4.15
N ARG A 163 -34.93 -22.00 3.70
CA ARG A 163 -35.96 -22.92 4.17
C ARG A 163 -36.07 -24.09 3.20
N GLU A 164 -35.66 -25.27 3.64
CA GLU A 164 -35.56 -26.49 2.83
C GLU A 164 -36.06 -27.69 3.66
N ASN A 165 -36.90 -28.55 3.09
CA ASN A 165 -37.36 -29.81 3.70
C ASN A 165 -37.93 -29.67 5.14
N GLY A 166 -38.65 -28.59 5.42
CA GLY A 166 -39.25 -28.33 6.74
C GLY A 166 -38.26 -27.88 7.83
N GLN A 167 -37.02 -27.54 7.47
CA GLN A 167 -35.99 -27.02 8.37
C GLN A 167 -35.34 -25.75 7.78
N PHE A 168 -34.62 -25.01 8.62
CA PHE A 168 -33.80 -23.87 8.24
C PHE A 168 -32.33 -24.30 8.10
N ARG A 169 -31.74 -23.98 6.96
CA ARG A 169 -30.30 -24.05 6.70
C ARG A 169 -29.70 -22.65 6.84
N LEU A 170 -28.82 -22.49 7.82
CA LEU A 170 -28.01 -21.29 8.03
C LEU A 170 -26.65 -21.52 7.38
N GLN A 171 -26.47 -20.93 6.20
CA GLN A 171 -25.32 -21.09 5.34
C GLN A 171 -24.28 -19.98 5.58
N PRO A 172 -23.05 -20.33 5.99
CA PRO A 172 -21.91 -19.42 5.92
C PRO A 172 -21.61 -19.06 4.46
N ALA A 173 -21.23 -17.82 4.23
CA ALA A 173 -20.58 -17.40 2.99
C ALA A 173 -19.05 -17.41 3.19
N ASN A 174 -18.55 -18.61 3.49
CA ASN A 174 -17.14 -18.97 3.55
C ASN A 174 -17.08 -20.48 3.26
N GLN A 175 -16.45 -20.84 2.14
CA GLN A 175 -16.37 -22.24 1.68
C GLN A 175 -15.68 -23.19 2.67
N SER A 176 -14.94 -22.67 3.65
CA SER A 176 -14.23 -23.45 4.66
C SER A 176 -15.08 -23.79 5.89
N ILE A 177 -16.35 -23.36 5.94
CA ILE A 177 -17.24 -23.52 7.10
C ILE A 177 -18.53 -24.25 6.70
N LEU A 178 -18.91 -25.27 7.47
CA LEU A 178 -20.09 -26.09 7.21
C LEU A 178 -21.39 -25.37 7.58
N PRO A 179 -22.50 -25.63 6.84
CA PRO A 179 -23.82 -25.09 7.17
C PRO A 179 -24.42 -25.69 8.44
N LEU A 180 -25.25 -24.90 9.13
CA LEU A 180 -26.01 -25.34 10.29
C LEU A 180 -27.47 -25.59 9.90
N TYR A 181 -28.05 -26.70 10.37
CA TYR A 181 -29.45 -27.06 10.12
C TYR A 181 -30.23 -27.05 11.43
N ARG A 182 -31.40 -26.38 11.44
CA ARG A 182 -32.26 -26.26 12.62
C ARG A 182 -33.74 -26.32 12.25
N LYS A 183 -34.55 -26.93 13.11
CA LYS A 183 -36.01 -26.98 12.93
C LYS A 183 -36.67 -25.64 13.19
N GLN A 184 -36.11 -24.83 14.08
CA GLN A 184 -36.59 -23.50 14.44
C GLN A 184 -35.41 -22.54 14.53
N VAL A 185 -35.60 -21.31 14.03
CA VAL A 185 -34.64 -20.20 14.09
C VAL A 185 -35.45 -18.94 14.35
N GLU A 186 -35.03 -18.12 15.31
CA GLU A 186 -35.61 -16.80 15.50
C GLU A 186 -34.82 -15.77 14.66
N ILE A 187 -35.51 -15.07 13.76
CA ILE A 187 -34.90 -14.01 12.95
C ILE A 187 -35.09 -12.68 13.68
N ARG A 188 -33.99 -11.98 13.98
CA ARG A 188 -34.01 -10.64 14.61
C ARG A 188 -33.86 -9.50 13.60
N GLY A 189 -33.50 -9.83 12.36
CA GLY A 189 -33.47 -8.88 11.26
C GLY A 189 -32.67 -9.36 10.05
N VAL A 190 -32.75 -8.58 8.98
CA VAL A 190 -32.05 -8.83 7.71
C VAL A 190 -30.99 -7.74 7.51
N VAL A 191 -29.80 -8.14 7.04
CA VAL A 191 -28.73 -7.19 6.71
C VAL A 191 -29.19 -6.31 5.55
N TYR A 192 -29.24 -5.02 5.81
CA TYR A 192 -29.64 -4.01 4.83
C TYR A 192 -28.41 -3.35 4.18
N LYS A 193 -27.40 -3.02 4.99
CA LYS A 193 -26.19 -2.32 4.53
C LYS A 193 -24.98 -2.76 5.34
N ILE A 194 -23.83 -2.79 4.70
CA ILE A 194 -22.53 -3.00 5.36
C ILE A 194 -21.82 -1.65 5.39
N ILE A 195 -21.41 -1.23 6.57
CA ILE A 195 -20.63 -0.04 6.84
C ILE A 195 -19.26 -0.52 7.28
N ARG A 196 -18.26 -0.31 6.45
CA ARG A 196 -16.89 -0.49 6.87
C ARG A 196 -16.46 0.77 7.57
N ASN A 197 -15.94 0.64 8.79
CA ASN A 197 -15.34 1.76 9.51
C ASN A 197 -14.05 2.18 8.78
N PHE A 198 -14.22 3.03 7.77
CA PHE A 198 -13.17 3.89 7.24
C PHE A 198 -12.77 4.99 8.26
N SER A 199 -13.38 5.01 9.44
CA SER A 199 -13.25 6.06 10.46
C SER A 199 -11.93 6.06 11.26
N ASP A 200 -11.15 4.96 11.25
CA ASP A 200 -9.74 4.99 11.69
C ASP A 200 -8.78 5.40 10.55
N MET A 201 -9.26 5.52 9.31
CA MET A 201 -8.53 6.12 8.18
C MET A 201 -8.99 7.55 7.85
N ALA A 202 -10.18 7.96 8.27
CA ALA A 202 -10.83 9.23 7.93
C ALA A 202 -10.45 10.40 8.85
N LYS A 203 -9.29 10.33 9.53
CA LYS A 203 -8.56 11.53 9.96
C LYS A 203 -7.51 11.99 8.94
N SER A 204 -7.42 11.34 7.78
CA SER A 204 -6.67 11.84 6.63
C SER A 204 -7.64 12.15 5.50
N THR A 205 -7.69 13.43 5.15
CA THR A 205 -8.22 14.09 3.95
C THR A 205 -8.75 13.22 2.81
N ASN A 206 -9.80 13.74 2.18
CA ASN A 206 -10.38 13.38 0.88
C ASN A 206 -9.34 13.47 -0.27
N GLU A 207 -8.28 12.66 -0.21
CA GLU A 207 -7.23 12.57 -1.22
C GLU A 207 -7.29 11.18 -1.87
N LYS A 208 -7.56 11.15 -3.17
CA LYS A 208 -7.37 9.98 -4.02
C LYS A 208 -5.93 9.49 -3.84
N LEU A 209 -5.75 8.33 -3.19
CA LEU A 209 -4.42 7.75 -2.96
C LEU A 209 -3.69 7.59 -4.29
N LEU A 210 -2.44 8.09 -4.36
CA LEU A 210 -1.61 7.97 -5.54
C LEU A 210 -1.31 6.50 -5.82
N ARG A 211 -1.54 6.09 -7.06
CA ARG A 211 -1.40 4.72 -7.52
C ARG A 211 0.02 4.43 -7.97
N THR A 212 0.55 3.29 -7.59
CA THR A 212 1.89 2.84 -7.96
C THR A 212 1.85 1.55 -8.77
N ILE A 213 2.81 1.38 -9.67
CA ILE A 213 3.19 0.05 -10.18
C ILE A 213 4.57 -0.33 -9.63
N ASP A 214 4.78 -1.60 -9.30
CA ASP A 214 6.06 -2.13 -8.78
C ASP A 214 6.68 -3.12 -9.78
N LEU A 215 7.66 -2.66 -10.54
CA LEU A 215 8.39 -3.48 -11.52
C LEU A 215 9.60 -4.12 -10.86
N PHE A 216 9.95 -5.35 -11.26
CA PHE A 216 11.00 -6.13 -10.61
C PHE A 216 10.74 -6.27 -9.10
N ALA A 217 9.48 -6.54 -8.76
CA ALA A 217 8.96 -6.37 -7.41
C ALA A 217 9.62 -7.32 -6.40
N GLY A 218 10.11 -8.47 -6.85
CA GLY A 218 10.63 -9.55 -6.01
C GLY A 218 9.61 -9.93 -4.94
N ILE A 219 9.92 -9.59 -3.69
CA ILE A 219 9.04 -9.86 -2.54
C ILE A 219 8.26 -8.61 -2.06
N GLY A 220 8.15 -7.58 -2.91
CA GLY A 220 7.35 -6.37 -2.66
C GLY A 220 7.96 -5.41 -1.62
N GLY A 221 9.29 -5.39 -1.49
CA GLY A 221 9.97 -4.52 -0.53
C GLY A 221 9.79 -3.03 -0.84
N ILE A 222 9.75 -2.65 -2.13
CA ILE A 222 9.50 -1.26 -2.54
C ILE A 222 8.03 -0.92 -2.36
N ARG A 223 7.11 -1.75 -2.89
CA ARG A 223 5.65 -1.68 -2.63
C ARG A 223 5.35 -1.42 -1.15
N LEU A 224 5.87 -2.25 -0.26
CA LEU A 224 5.58 -2.14 1.17
C LEU A 224 6.03 -0.80 1.78
N GLY A 225 7.14 -0.24 1.29
CA GLY A 225 7.59 1.08 1.72
C GLY A 225 6.64 2.20 1.26
N PHE A 226 6.14 2.11 0.01
CA PHE A 226 5.19 3.07 -0.56
C PHE A 226 3.79 2.95 0.05
N GLU A 227 3.26 1.75 0.24
CA GLU A 227 1.95 1.54 0.87
C GLU A 227 1.92 2.05 2.30
N LYS A 228 2.98 1.80 3.08
CA LYS A 228 3.14 2.40 4.41
C LYS A 228 3.16 3.93 4.38
N ALA A 229 3.58 4.53 3.28
CA ALA A 229 3.62 5.97 3.10
C ALA A 229 2.29 6.57 2.63
N GLY A 230 1.28 5.77 2.28
CA GLY A 230 -0.02 6.24 1.80
C GLY A 230 -0.17 6.23 0.28
N PHE A 231 0.54 5.34 -0.42
CA PHE A 231 0.30 5.03 -1.83
C PHE A 231 -0.50 3.73 -1.96
N ARG A 232 -1.09 3.47 -3.12
CA ARG A 232 -1.78 2.21 -3.43
C ARG A 232 -1.12 1.53 -4.61
N THR A 233 -0.62 0.31 -4.44
CA THR A 233 -0.06 -0.44 -5.58
C THR A 233 -1.18 -1.11 -6.36
N VAL A 234 -1.24 -0.85 -7.67
CA VAL A 234 -2.28 -1.37 -8.58
C VAL A 234 -1.76 -2.46 -9.53
N PHE A 235 -0.44 -2.57 -9.66
CA PHE A 235 0.19 -3.60 -10.48
C PHE A 235 1.57 -3.94 -9.93
N SER A 236 1.97 -5.20 -10.07
CA SER A 236 3.33 -5.63 -9.76
C SER A 236 3.77 -6.74 -10.69
N ASN A 237 5.03 -6.69 -11.10
CA ASN A 237 5.61 -7.66 -12.02
C ASN A 237 7.01 -8.10 -11.57
N ASP A 238 7.31 -9.38 -11.76
CA ASP A 238 8.65 -9.93 -11.72
C ASP A 238 8.78 -11.08 -12.74
N TYR A 239 9.99 -11.41 -13.15
CA TYR A 239 10.24 -12.55 -14.03
C TYR A 239 10.54 -13.85 -13.24
N GLU A 240 11.01 -13.73 -12.00
CA GLU A 240 11.40 -14.87 -11.16
C GLU A 240 10.19 -15.51 -10.47
N SER A 241 9.72 -16.65 -10.97
CA SER A 241 8.57 -17.37 -10.39
C SER A 241 8.77 -17.76 -8.93
N GLN A 242 10.01 -17.97 -8.47
CA GLN A 242 10.26 -18.36 -7.07
C GLN A 242 9.80 -17.31 -6.05
N CYS A 243 9.70 -16.03 -6.41
CA CYS A 243 9.25 -14.98 -5.50
C CYS A 243 7.72 -14.87 -5.39
N GLU A 244 6.97 -15.47 -6.32
CA GLU A 244 5.50 -15.42 -6.37
C GLU A 244 4.84 -15.87 -5.08
N ALA A 245 5.23 -17.06 -4.57
CA ALA A 245 4.66 -17.61 -3.35
C ALA A 245 4.88 -16.68 -2.15
N THR A 246 6.06 -16.07 -2.03
CA THR A 246 6.37 -15.13 -0.95
C THR A 246 5.58 -13.82 -1.12
N TYR A 247 5.50 -13.32 -2.35
CA TYR A 247 4.78 -12.09 -2.65
C TYR A 247 3.27 -12.23 -2.36
N ASN A 248 2.62 -13.21 -2.99
CA ASN A 248 1.17 -13.41 -2.90
C ASN A 248 0.71 -13.75 -1.48
N LEU A 249 1.56 -14.35 -0.66
CA LEU A 249 1.28 -14.62 0.75
C LEU A 249 1.17 -13.35 1.62
N ASN A 250 1.79 -12.25 1.17
CA ASN A 250 1.82 -10.97 1.89
C ASN A 250 0.94 -9.89 1.24
N PHE A 251 0.52 -10.09 -0.01
CA PHE A 251 -0.30 -9.14 -0.77
C PHE A 251 -1.48 -9.85 -1.46
N PRO A 252 -2.46 -10.36 -0.70
CA PRO A 252 -3.56 -11.19 -1.24
C PRO A 252 -4.50 -10.41 -2.18
N ASP A 253 -4.55 -9.09 -2.01
CA ASP A 253 -5.37 -8.12 -2.74
C ASP A 253 -4.81 -7.75 -4.12
N SER A 254 -3.55 -8.06 -4.40
CA SER A 254 -2.94 -7.84 -5.72
C SER A 254 -1.82 -8.84 -5.95
N LYS A 255 -2.11 -9.85 -6.79
CA LYS A 255 -1.17 -10.92 -7.15
C LYS A 255 -0.01 -10.38 -7.99
N LEU A 256 1.15 -11.01 -7.83
CA LEU A 256 2.32 -10.75 -8.67
C LEU A 256 2.12 -11.33 -10.06
N VAL A 257 2.35 -10.53 -11.10
CA VAL A 257 2.37 -11.00 -12.48
C VAL A 257 3.76 -11.55 -12.79
N ILE A 258 3.88 -12.87 -12.95
CA ILE A 258 5.11 -13.55 -13.35
C ILE A 258 5.24 -13.55 -14.86
N GLU A 259 5.97 -12.56 -15.39
CA GLU A 259 6.28 -12.47 -16.82
C GLU A 259 7.49 -11.57 -17.04
N ASP A 260 8.16 -11.75 -18.16
CA ASP A 260 9.16 -10.82 -18.66
C ASP A 260 8.52 -9.47 -19.01
N ILE A 261 9.00 -8.38 -18.38
CA ILE A 261 8.49 -7.01 -18.62
C ILE A 261 8.51 -6.60 -20.11
N ARG A 262 9.38 -7.21 -20.92
CA ARG A 262 9.47 -6.97 -22.36
C ARG A 262 8.26 -7.49 -23.14
N LYS A 263 7.51 -8.44 -22.56
CA LYS A 263 6.31 -9.04 -23.16
C LYS A 263 5.01 -8.41 -22.66
N ILE A 264 5.08 -7.58 -21.63
CA ILE A 264 3.90 -6.87 -21.11
C ILE A 264 3.65 -5.65 -21.99
N GLY A 265 2.48 -5.63 -22.62
CA GLY A 265 2.02 -4.49 -23.42
C GLY A 265 1.83 -3.25 -22.56
N ILE A 266 2.08 -2.07 -23.14
CA ILE A 266 1.88 -0.81 -22.40
C ILE A 266 0.41 -0.61 -22.06
N ASP A 267 -0.48 -1.06 -22.93
CA ASP A 267 -1.93 -0.94 -22.77
C ASP A 267 -2.48 -1.94 -21.73
N ASP A 268 -1.73 -3.00 -21.42
CA ASP A 268 -2.08 -3.97 -20.36
C ASP A 268 -1.80 -3.42 -18.95
N LEU A 269 -1.01 -2.34 -18.85
CA LEU A 269 -0.72 -1.70 -17.57
C LEU A 269 -1.92 -0.85 -17.12
N PRO A 270 -2.41 -1.01 -15.87
CA PRO A 270 -3.46 -0.16 -15.34
C PRO A 270 -2.98 1.28 -15.22
N GLU A 271 -3.91 2.22 -15.08
CA GLU A 271 -3.57 3.62 -14.82
C GLU A 271 -2.82 3.79 -13.49
N PHE A 272 -1.70 4.52 -13.50
CA PHE A 272 -0.85 4.75 -12.34
C PHE A 272 -0.23 6.15 -12.32
N ASP A 273 0.11 6.61 -11.12
CA ASP A 273 0.67 7.95 -10.89
C ASP A 273 2.19 7.88 -10.64
N PHE A 274 2.69 6.75 -10.15
CA PHE A 274 4.12 6.51 -9.88
C PHE A 274 4.61 5.13 -10.36
N LEU A 275 5.79 5.10 -10.96
CA LEU A 275 6.51 3.86 -11.31
C LEU A 275 7.59 3.55 -10.29
N LEU A 276 7.63 2.31 -9.77
CA LEU A 276 8.62 1.83 -8.84
C LEU A 276 9.45 0.73 -9.50
N GLY A 277 10.76 0.67 -9.24
CA GLY A 277 11.59 -0.39 -9.81
C GLY A 277 12.96 -0.61 -9.16
N GLY A 278 13.21 -1.83 -8.68
CA GLY A 278 14.53 -2.30 -8.26
C GLY A 278 15.23 -3.06 -9.39
N PHE A 279 15.61 -2.36 -10.45
CA PHE A 279 16.03 -3.01 -11.69
C PHE A 279 17.44 -3.64 -11.60
N PRO A 280 17.69 -4.77 -12.28
CA PRO A 280 19.00 -5.39 -12.30
C PRO A 280 20.09 -4.49 -12.88
N CYS A 281 21.28 -4.48 -12.27
CA CYS A 281 22.46 -3.80 -12.78
C CYS A 281 23.11 -4.60 -13.92
N GLN A 282 22.60 -4.46 -15.16
CA GLN A 282 23.27 -5.02 -16.34
C GLN A 282 24.10 -3.94 -17.06
N ALA A 283 25.26 -4.33 -17.57
CA ALA A 283 26.11 -3.43 -18.36
C ALA A 283 25.39 -3.04 -19.66
N PHE A 284 25.37 -1.75 -19.98
CA PHE A 284 24.97 -1.28 -21.31
C PHE A 284 25.99 -1.79 -22.34
N SER A 285 25.55 -2.51 -23.37
CA SER A 285 26.47 -2.93 -24.42
C SER A 285 26.82 -1.72 -25.31
N ILE A 286 28.12 -1.52 -25.56
CA ILE A 286 28.65 -0.37 -26.29
C ILE A 286 28.09 -0.29 -27.73
N ALA A 287 27.71 -1.42 -28.31
CA ALA A 287 27.14 -1.52 -29.65
C ALA A 287 25.70 -0.99 -29.76
N GLY A 288 24.94 -0.94 -28.66
CA GLY A 288 23.54 -0.48 -28.64
C GLY A 288 23.36 1.05 -28.54
N HIS A 289 24.41 1.79 -28.16
CA HIS A 289 24.34 3.25 -27.95
C HIS A 289 23.99 4.04 -29.22
N ARG A 290 24.22 3.48 -30.42
CA ARG A 290 23.89 4.14 -31.69
C ARG A 290 22.43 3.95 -32.13
N GLN A 291 21.66 3.06 -31.49
CA GLN A 291 20.27 2.77 -31.89
C GLN A 291 19.20 3.19 -30.85
N GLY A 292 19.59 3.62 -29.64
CA GLY A 292 18.65 4.14 -28.64
C GLY A 292 17.53 3.16 -28.28
N PHE A 293 16.31 3.66 -28.08
CA PHE A 293 15.07 2.90 -27.80
C PHE A 293 14.71 1.82 -28.85
N LYS A 294 15.40 1.78 -30.00
CA LYS A 294 15.13 0.85 -31.09
C LYS A 294 15.90 -0.48 -30.98
N ASP A 295 16.85 -0.62 -30.04
CA ASP A 295 17.56 -1.89 -29.86
C ASP A 295 16.68 -2.90 -29.12
N LYS A 296 16.21 -3.92 -29.84
CA LYS A 296 15.39 -5.03 -29.31
C LYS A 296 16.14 -5.93 -28.32
N ARG A 297 17.47 -5.79 -28.18
CA ARG A 297 18.29 -6.48 -27.17
C ARG A 297 18.32 -5.73 -25.83
N GLY A 298 17.41 -4.78 -25.65
CA GLY A 298 17.42 -3.73 -24.64
C GLY A 298 17.73 -4.20 -23.21
N ASN A 299 18.58 -3.42 -22.54
CA ASN A 299 18.78 -3.45 -21.11
C ASN A 299 17.44 -3.13 -20.41
N LEU A 300 17.08 -3.82 -19.32
CA LEU A 300 15.83 -3.65 -18.58
C LEU A 300 15.54 -2.21 -18.13
N PHE A 301 16.57 -1.37 -18.01
CA PHE A 301 16.38 0.07 -17.82
C PHE A 301 15.62 0.75 -18.98
N PHE A 302 15.88 0.36 -20.22
CA PHE A 302 15.20 0.93 -21.38
C PHE A 302 13.74 0.48 -21.47
N ASP A 303 13.37 -0.68 -20.92
CA ASP A 303 11.97 -1.07 -20.77
C ASP A 303 11.23 -0.16 -19.78
N ILE A 304 11.89 0.22 -18.67
CA ILE A 304 11.36 1.26 -17.77
C ILE A 304 11.22 2.58 -18.54
N ALA A 305 12.26 3.00 -19.27
CA ALA A 305 12.26 4.25 -20.01
C ALA A 305 11.13 4.31 -21.06
N ARG A 306 10.88 3.21 -21.78
CA ARG A 306 9.76 3.05 -22.72
C ARG A 306 8.41 3.23 -22.03
N ILE A 307 8.21 2.63 -20.85
CA ILE A 307 6.97 2.82 -20.07
C ILE A 307 6.83 4.28 -19.63
N LEU A 308 7.91 4.91 -19.15
CA LEU A 308 7.92 6.31 -18.74
C LEU A 308 7.64 7.28 -19.91
N GLU A 309 8.12 6.96 -21.11
CA GLU A 309 7.90 7.74 -22.32
C GLU A 309 6.43 7.77 -22.74
N VAL A 310 5.75 6.62 -22.69
CA VAL A 310 4.36 6.49 -23.14
C VAL A 310 3.37 6.87 -22.05
N ARG A 311 3.52 6.33 -20.83
CA ARG A 311 2.56 6.56 -19.72
C ARG A 311 2.78 7.88 -19.00
N LYS A 312 3.99 8.44 -19.06
CA LYS A 312 4.37 9.74 -18.50
C LYS A 312 3.82 10.02 -17.08
N PRO A 313 4.00 9.10 -16.10
CA PRO A 313 3.52 9.25 -14.73
C PRO A 313 3.99 10.54 -14.06
N THR A 314 3.38 10.87 -12.91
CA THR A 314 3.77 12.02 -12.07
C THR A 314 5.25 11.92 -11.65
N GLY A 315 5.70 10.71 -11.33
CA GLY A 315 7.09 10.46 -11.02
C GLY A 315 7.45 8.98 -10.94
N PHE A 316 8.66 8.71 -10.46
CA PHE A 316 9.16 7.35 -10.26
C PHE A 316 10.17 7.27 -9.13
N LEU A 317 10.39 6.05 -8.63
CA LEU A 317 11.55 5.71 -7.81
C LEU A 317 12.24 4.47 -8.36
N LEU A 318 13.52 4.62 -8.72
CA LEU A 318 14.39 3.52 -9.11
C LEU A 318 15.45 3.26 -8.05
N GLU A 319 15.75 1.99 -7.79
CA GLU A 319 16.80 1.52 -6.88
C GLU A 319 17.85 0.72 -7.64
N ASN A 320 19.12 0.88 -7.26
CA ASN A 320 20.21 0.04 -7.76
C ASN A 320 21.39 -0.04 -6.76
N VAL A 321 22.39 -0.87 -7.06
CA VAL A 321 23.64 -0.96 -6.31
C VAL A 321 24.44 0.33 -6.37
N LYS A 322 25.17 0.66 -5.28
CA LYS A 322 25.98 1.89 -5.21
C LYS A 322 27.00 2.04 -6.34
N ASN A 323 27.50 0.91 -6.85
CA ASN A 323 28.53 0.87 -7.87
C ASN A 323 28.06 1.40 -9.22
N LEU A 324 26.75 1.59 -9.42
CA LEU A 324 26.20 2.18 -10.64
C LEU A 324 26.87 3.52 -10.98
N GLN A 325 27.17 4.37 -9.98
CA GLN A 325 27.79 5.68 -10.20
C GLN A 325 29.23 5.60 -10.73
N GLY A 326 29.98 4.56 -10.37
CA GLY A 326 31.35 4.34 -10.83
C GLY A 326 31.45 3.32 -11.97
N HIS A 327 30.34 2.68 -12.33
CA HIS A 327 30.31 1.64 -13.35
C HIS A 327 30.68 2.22 -14.70
N ASP A 328 31.55 1.53 -15.43
CA ASP A 328 32.03 1.95 -16.74
C ASP A 328 32.56 3.40 -16.75
N LYS A 329 33.37 3.75 -15.74
CA LYS A 329 33.92 5.10 -15.51
C LYS A 329 32.83 6.19 -15.39
N GLY A 330 31.64 5.82 -14.90
CA GLY A 330 30.50 6.71 -14.70
C GLY A 330 29.56 6.84 -15.91
N ARG A 331 29.93 6.31 -17.08
CA ARG A 331 29.13 6.40 -18.31
C ARG A 331 27.75 5.79 -18.16
N THR A 332 27.65 4.65 -17.47
CA THR A 332 26.38 3.94 -17.23
C THR A 332 25.36 4.82 -16.50
N PHE A 333 25.77 5.48 -15.41
CA PHE A 333 24.87 6.36 -14.67
C PHE A 333 24.55 7.64 -15.44
N GLN A 334 25.52 8.18 -16.17
CA GLN A 334 25.30 9.34 -17.04
C GLN A 334 24.23 9.06 -18.10
N ILE A 335 24.28 7.91 -18.76
CA ILE A 335 23.28 7.53 -19.77
C ILE A 335 21.89 7.38 -19.15
N ILE A 336 21.80 6.76 -17.96
CA ILE A 336 20.53 6.67 -17.22
C ILE A 336 19.99 8.06 -16.94
N LYS A 337 20.84 8.96 -16.43
CA LYS A 337 20.47 10.34 -16.12
C LYS A 337 19.97 11.09 -17.36
N GLU A 338 20.77 11.11 -18.43
CA GLU A 338 20.43 11.79 -19.69
C GLU A 338 19.14 11.23 -20.30
N THR A 339 18.96 9.90 -20.27
CA THR A 339 17.72 9.27 -20.77
C THR A 339 16.50 9.76 -19.99
N LEU A 340 16.56 9.76 -18.66
CA LEU A 340 15.43 10.18 -17.82
C LEU A 340 15.14 11.69 -17.94
N GLU A 341 16.18 12.52 -18.08
CA GLU A 341 16.05 13.96 -18.30
C GLU A 341 15.48 14.27 -19.69
N ASN A 342 15.90 13.55 -20.74
CA ASN A 342 15.36 13.69 -22.10
C ASN A 342 13.88 13.27 -22.19
N LEU A 343 13.42 12.37 -21.31
CA LEU A 343 12.00 12.04 -21.17
C LEU A 343 11.20 13.13 -20.43
N GLY A 344 11.84 14.23 -20.02
CA GLY A 344 11.19 15.37 -19.37
C GLY A 344 11.06 15.26 -17.86
N TYR A 345 11.82 14.37 -17.20
CA TYR A 345 11.81 14.25 -15.74
C TYR A 345 12.95 15.04 -15.09
N HIS A 346 12.63 15.70 -13.99
CA HIS A 346 13.60 16.30 -13.09
C HIS A 346 14.03 15.26 -12.06
N ILE A 347 15.29 14.83 -12.11
CA ILE A 347 15.79 13.73 -11.28
C ILE A 347 16.67 14.20 -10.11
N LYS A 348 16.56 13.51 -8.98
CA LYS A 348 17.50 13.58 -7.86
C LYS A 348 17.98 12.17 -7.54
N ALA A 349 19.29 11.99 -7.43
CA ALA A 349 19.91 10.70 -7.11
C ALA A 349 20.79 10.78 -5.88
N LYS A 350 20.72 9.77 -5.00
CA LYS A 350 21.55 9.73 -3.78
C LYS A 350 21.84 8.30 -3.33
N VAL A 351 23.07 8.06 -2.88
CA VAL A 351 23.44 6.81 -2.19
C VAL A 351 23.04 6.91 -0.72
N LEU A 352 22.19 5.99 -0.26
CA LEU A 352 21.77 5.90 1.13
C LEU A 352 22.22 4.56 1.74
N ASN A 353 22.60 4.62 3.01
CA ASN A 353 22.98 3.45 3.80
C ASN A 353 21.87 3.05 4.78
N SER A 354 21.45 1.79 4.78
CA SER A 354 20.39 1.25 5.64
C SER A 354 20.57 1.58 7.13
N MET A 355 21.82 1.54 7.64
CA MET A 355 22.09 1.89 9.04
C MET A 355 21.92 3.38 9.35
N LYS A 356 22.20 4.25 8.38
CA LYS A 356 22.15 5.71 8.56
C LYS A 356 20.78 6.29 8.24
N TYR A 357 19.98 5.62 7.40
CA TYR A 357 18.72 6.18 6.91
C TYR A 357 17.50 5.33 7.23
N GLY A 358 17.66 4.06 7.63
CA GLY A 358 16.55 3.15 7.91
C GLY A 358 16.43 2.70 9.38
N ASN A 359 17.39 3.03 10.25
CA ASN A 359 17.49 2.45 11.61
C ASN A 359 17.52 0.91 11.58
N VAL A 360 18.20 0.36 10.57
CA VAL A 360 18.37 -1.08 10.37
C VAL A 360 19.86 -1.39 10.53
N PRO A 361 20.27 -2.31 11.42
CA PRO A 361 21.67 -2.63 11.69
C PRO A 361 22.27 -3.46 10.55
N GLN A 362 22.29 -2.89 9.33
CA GLN A 362 22.83 -3.46 8.12
C GLN A 362 23.67 -2.41 7.40
N ASN A 363 24.93 -2.73 7.10
CA ASN A 363 25.76 -1.93 6.21
C ASN A 363 25.41 -2.28 4.76
N ARG A 364 24.38 -1.62 4.22
CA ARG A 364 23.90 -1.76 2.84
C ARG A 364 23.75 -0.40 2.21
N GLU A 365 24.50 -0.17 1.15
CA GLU A 365 24.51 1.08 0.39
C GLU A 365 23.88 0.86 -0.97
N ARG A 366 22.91 1.71 -1.31
CA ARG A 366 22.14 1.65 -2.55
C ARG A 366 21.93 3.05 -3.09
N ILE A 367 21.98 3.19 -4.40
CA ILE A 367 21.60 4.42 -5.07
C ILE A 367 20.09 4.40 -5.29
N TYR A 368 19.46 5.52 -4.98
CA TYR A 368 18.05 5.77 -5.25
C TYR A 368 17.97 6.93 -6.22
N ILE A 369 17.14 6.79 -7.26
CA ILE A 369 16.90 7.80 -8.29
C ILE A 369 15.41 8.12 -8.24
N ALA A 370 15.08 9.31 -7.76
CA ALA A 370 13.70 9.81 -7.76
C ALA A 370 13.55 10.80 -8.91
N GLY A 371 12.51 10.64 -9.73
CA GLY A 371 12.20 11.55 -10.83
C GLY A 371 10.80 12.09 -10.75
N PHE A 372 10.61 13.34 -11.15
CA PHE A 372 9.32 14.03 -11.14
C PHE A 372 9.12 14.74 -12.47
N LYS A 373 7.93 14.62 -13.04
CA LYS A 373 7.58 15.33 -14.28
C LYS A 373 7.40 16.83 -14.04
N ASN A 374 6.92 17.22 -12.85
CA ASN A 374 6.76 18.61 -12.46
C ASN A 374 8.00 19.12 -11.70
N LYS A 375 8.64 20.18 -12.23
CA LYS A 375 9.81 20.82 -11.60
C LYS A 375 9.57 21.28 -10.16
N LYS A 376 8.41 21.87 -9.86
CA LYS A 376 8.09 22.36 -8.50
C LYS A 376 8.04 21.21 -7.49
N GLN A 377 7.55 20.03 -7.90
CA GLN A 377 7.55 18.83 -7.05
C GLN A 377 8.98 18.31 -6.83
N ALA A 378 9.80 18.32 -7.89
CA ALA A 378 11.21 17.96 -7.79
C ALA A 378 11.99 18.89 -6.83
N ASP A 379 11.72 20.19 -6.90
CA ASP A 379 12.36 21.20 -6.05
C ASP A 379 11.95 21.04 -4.58
N LYS A 380 10.68 20.69 -4.30
CA LYS A 380 10.18 20.38 -2.95
C LYS A 380 10.74 19.06 -2.38
N PHE A 381 11.13 18.11 -3.22
CA PHE A 381 11.60 16.81 -2.78
C PHE A 381 13.07 16.84 -2.36
N ASP A 382 13.38 16.40 -1.14
CA ASP A 382 14.73 16.03 -0.74
C ASP A 382 14.74 14.64 -0.11
N PHE A 383 15.80 13.89 -0.39
CA PHE A 383 16.04 12.61 0.28
C PHE A 383 16.06 12.78 1.81
N PRO A 384 15.59 11.78 2.57
CA PRO A 384 15.49 11.89 4.02
C PRO A 384 16.86 12.18 4.64
N LYS A 385 16.88 12.98 5.71
CA LYS A 385 18.08 13.20 6.52
C LYS A 385 18.49 11.89 7.25
N PRO A 386 19.79 11.72 7.57
CA PRO A 386 20.24 10.59 8.39
C PRO A 386 19.56 10.55 9.76
N ILE A 387 19.52 9.38 10.36
CA ILE A 387 19.04 9.12 11.72
C ILE A 387 20.06 8.27 12.49
N LYS A 388 20.01 8.38 13.82
CA LYS A 388 20.83 7.55 14.70
C LYS A 388 20.33 6.10 14.64
N LEU A 389 21.27 5.16 14.48
CA LEU A 389 21.00 3.74 14.65
C LEU A 389 20.74 3.44 16.13
N LYS A 390 19.53 3.01 16.45
CA LYS A 390 19.09 2.57 17.78
C LYS A 390 18.90 1.06 17.85
N THR A 391 18.42 0.46 16.76
CA THR A 391 18.21 -0.99 16.66
C THR A 391 19.55 -1.71 16.64
N LYS A 392 19.72 -2.70 17.51
CA LYS A 392 20.89 -3.59 17.53
C LYS A 392 20.60 -4.84 16.71
N ILE A 393 21.66 -5.51 16.24
CA ILE A 393 21.49 -6.77 15.52
C ILE A 393 20.80 -7.84 16.38
N THR A 394 21.11 -7.86 17.68
CA THR A 394 20.52 -8.75 18.68
C THR A 394 19.00 -8.63 18.78
N ASP A 395 18.45 -7.44 18.54
CA ASP A 395 16.99 -7.19 18.60
C ASP A 395 16.23 -7.88 17.46
N LEU A 396 16.96 -8.31 16.43
CA LEU A 396 16.42 -8.94 15.22
C LEU A 396 16.62 -10.46 15.20
N LEU A 397 17.44 -10.99 16.09
CA LEU A 397 17.74 -12.43 16.16
C LEU A 397 16.55 -13.22 16.73
N GLU A 398 16.44 -14.49 16.33
CA GLU A 398 15.50 -15.43 16.91
C GLU A 398 16.06 -16.04 18.19
N SER A 399 15.21 -16.21 19.20
CA SER A 399 15.58 -16.86 20.47
C SER A 399 15.71 -18.38 20.32
N ASN A 400 14.89 -18.99 19.46
CA ASN A 400 14.95 -20.41 19.17
C ASN A 400 15.23 -20.64 17.68
N VAL A 401 16.38 -21.23 17.40
CA VAL A 401 16.86 -21.51 16.03
C VAL A 401 17.09 -22.99 15.86
N ASP A 402 16.58 -23.53 14.75
CA ASP A 402 16.74 -24.93 14.36
C ASP A 402 18.22 -25.31 14.18
N LYS A 403 18.59 -26.52 14.64
CA LYS A 403 19.95 -27.09 14.56
C LYS A 403 20.51 -27.05 13.13
N ARG A 404 19.67 -27.12 12.10
CA ARG A 404 20.09 -27.07 10.68
C ARG A 404 20.84 -25.80 10.29
N TYR A 405 20.66 -24.69 11.03
CA TYR A 405 21.37 -23.43 10.76
C TYR A 405 22.76 -23.35 11.40
N TYR A 406 23.06 -24.25 12.34
CA TYR A 406 24.35 -24.33 13.01
C TYR A 406 25.38 -25.03 12.12
N TYR A 407 26.63 -24.67 12.34
CA TYR A 407 27.78 -25.24 11.69
C TYR A 407 28.50 -26.27 12.54
N ASN A 408 28.18 -26.42 13.84
CA ASN A 408 28.90 -27.26 14.81
C ASN A 408 29.41 -28.60 14.25
N ASP A 409 28.55 -29.35 13.55
CA ASP A 409 28.87 -30.69 13.03
C ASP A 409 29.17 -30.70 11.51
N LYS A 410 29.41 -29.54 10.91
CA LYS A 410 29.63 -29.38 9.48
C LYS A 410 31.10 -29.17 9.16
N PRO A 411 31.59 -29.60 7.97
CA PRO A 411 32.99 -29.41 7.57
C PRO A 411 33.47 -27.95 7.60
N LEU A 412 32.55 -26.99 7.48
CA LEU A 412 32.88 -25.57 7.56
C LEU A 412 33.28 -25.13 8.98
N TYR A 413 32.84 -25.82 10.04
CA TYR A 413 33.10 -25.45 11.43
C TYR A 413 34.58 -25.31 11.75
N THR A 414 35.38 -26.30 11.32
CA THR A 414 36.83 -26.35 11.55
C THR A 414 37.54 -25.13 10.97
N LYS A 415 36.99 -24.54 9.90
CA LYS A 415 37.55 -23.35 9.24
C LYS A 415 37.11 -22.02 9.87
N ILE A 416 36.07 -22.02 10.71
CA ILE A 416 35.46 -20.78 11.23
C ILE A 416 35.53 -20.67 12.75
N LYS A 417 35.70 -21.78 13.48
CA LYS A 417 35.64 -21.82 14.97
C LYS A 417 36.60 -20.86 15.66
N ASP A 418 37.82 -20.72 15.15
CA ASP A 418 38.87 -19.90 15.76
C ASP A 418 38.75 -18.41 15.36
N HIS A 419 37.88 -18.10 14.39
CA HIS A 419 37.65 -16.73 13.92
C HIS A 419 36.33 -16.12 14.43
N VAL A 420 35.31 -16.95 14.70
CA VAL A 420 33.97 -16.50 15.12
C VAL A 420 33.82 -16.67 16.63
N VAL A 421 34.48 -15.80 17.40
CA VAL A 421 34.63 -16.00 18.86
C VAL A 421 33.68 -15.16 19.72
N LYS A 422 33.31 -13.95 19.26
CA LYS A 422 32.44 -12.99 19.99
C LYS A 422 30.96 -13.20 19.70
N LYS A 423 30.12 -13.25 20.74
CA LYS A 423 28.66 -13.46 20.62
C LYS A 423 27.89 -12.29 20.00
N ASN A 424 28.28 -11.05 20.34
CA ASN A 424 27.59 -9.83 19.91
C ASN A 424 28.14 -9.23 18.61
N THR A 425 28.73 -10.07 17.75
CA THR A 425 29.41 -9.61 16.53
C THR A 425 28.95 -10.43 15.34
N VAL A 426 28.69 -9.74 14.22
CA VAL A 426 28.40 -10.39 12.95
C VAL A 426 29.68 -10.57 12.17
N TYR A 427 29.91 -11.79 11.71
CA TYR A 427 31.01 -12.16 10.84
C TYR A 427 30.48 -12.48 9.45
N GLN A 428 31.37 -12.60 8.48
CA GLN A 428 31.02 -12.98 7.12
C GLN A 428 31.97 -14.03 6.58
N TRP A 429 31.41 -15.18 6.18
CA TRP A 429 32.15 -16.20 5.46
C TRP A 429 32.35 -15.80 3.99
N ARG A 430 33.61 -15.79 3.54
CA ARG A 430 34.04 -15.31 2.22
C ARG A 430 34.74 -16.40 1.41
N ARG A 431 34.15 -17.60 1.28
CA ARG A 431 34.69 -18.81 0.59
C ARG A 431 36.01 -19.37 1.15
N LYS A 432 36.95 -18.50 1.50
CA LYS A 432 38.31 -18.83 1.94
C LYS A 432 38.62 -18.35 3.36
N TYR A 433 37.99 -17.25 3.79
CA TYR A 433 38.28 -16.63 5.09
C TYR A 433 37.02 -16.09 5.77
N VAL A 434 37.13 -15.81 7.07
CA VAL A 434 36.11 -15.15 7.87
C VAL A 434 36.46 -13.67 8.02
N ARG A 435 35.49 -12.79 7.81
CA ARG A 435 35.64 -11.35 8.04
C ARG A 435 34.79 -10.90 9.22
N GLU A 436 35.42 -10.38 10.27
CA GLU A 436 34.73 -9.73 11.39
C GLU A 436 34.17 -8.37 10.97
N ASN A 437 32.91 -8.07 11.33
CA ASN A 437 32.37 -6.72 11.18
C ASN A 437 32.50 -5.94 12.49
N LYS A 438 33.51 -5.06 12.56
CA LYS A 438 33.83 -4.23 13.74
C LYS A 438 32.71 -3.28 14.19
N LYS A 439 31.71 -3.01 13.34
CA LYS A 439 30.56 -2.16 13.69
C LYS A 439 29.40 -2.93 14.32
N SER A 440 29.52 -4.25 14.50
CA SER A 440 28.47 -5.14 15.01
C SER A 440 27.12 -5.02 14.28
N VAL A 441 27.17 -4.67 12.99
CA VAL A 441 26.02 -4.65 12.09
C VAL A 441 26.11 -5.81 11.10
N CYS A 442 24.98 -6.21 10.52
CA CYS A 442 25.00 -7.16 9.43
C CYS A 442 25.71 -6.55 8.20
N PRO A 443 26.61 -7.27 7.52
CA PRO A 443 27.03 -6.87 6.16
C PRO A 443 25.83 -6.90 5.20
N THR A 444 25.98 -6.33 4.00
CA THR A 444 24.95 -6.44 2.95
C THR A 444 24.61 -7.91 2.72
N LEU A 445 23.33 -8.26 2.87
CA LEU A 445 22.79 -9.56 2.46
C LEU A 445 22.85 -9.66 0.92
N THR A 446 23.29 -10.80 0.41
CA THR A 446 23.46 -11.01 -1.03
C THR A 446 22.68 -12.23 -1.50
N ALA A 447 22.16 -12.19 -2.73
CA ALA A 447 21.35 -13.29 -3.27
C ALA A 447 22.06 -14.65 -3.28
N ASN A 448 23.39 -14.64 -3.43
CA ASN A 448 24.22 -15.85 -3.43
C ASN A 448 24.56 -16.39 -2.03
N MET A 449 24.09 -15.78 -0.94
CA MET A 449 24.37 -16.29 0.41
C MET A 449 23.64 -17.61 0.69
N GLY A 450 22.54 -17.88 -0.01
CA GLY A 450 21.79 -19.14 0.10
C GLY A 450 22.53 -20.35 -0.49
N THR A 451 23.42 -20.15 -1.45
CA THR A 451 24.16 -21.22 -2.14
C THR A 451 25.44 -21.64 -1.42
N GLY A 452 25.61 -21.23 -0.14
CA GLY A 452 26.58 -21.80 0.79
C GLY A 452 28.04 -21.38 0.62
N GLY A 453 28.40 -20.65 -0.44
CA GLY A 453 29.81 -20.38 -0.75
C GLY A 453 30.35 -19.04 -0.25
N HIS A 454 29.62 -17.94 -0.45
CA HIS A 454 30.18 -16.59 -0.35
C HIS A 454 29.23 -15.60 0.31
N ASN A 455 29.79 -14.63 1.03
CA ASN A 455 29.06 -13.53 1.65
C ASN A 455 28.05 -13.93 2.73
N VAL A 456 28.15 -15.15 3.28
CA VAL A 456 27.21 -15.67 4.27
C VAL A 456 27.45 -14.98 5.62
N PRO A 457 26.47 -14.23 6.16
CA PRO A 457 26.57 -13.68 7.51
C PRO A 457 26.45 -14.81 8.54
N ILE A 458 27.40 -14.85 9.47
CA ILE A 458 27.46 -15.85 10.53
C ILE A 458 27.65 -15.16 11.87
N ILE A 459 27.10 -15.76 12.92
CA ILE A 459 27.19 -15.29 14.30
C ILE A 459 27.50 -16.47 15.22
N LYS A 460 27.86 -16.16 16.47
CA LYS A 460 27.97 -17.13 17.54
C LYS A 460 26.95 -16.81 18.63
N ASP A 461 26.24 -17.81 19.09
CA ASP A 461 25.40 -17.74 20.29
C ASP A 461 25.81 -18.83 21.30
N ASP A 462 24.99 -19.09 22.31
CA ASP A 462 25.27 -20.08 23.35
C ASP A 462 25.28 -21.52 22.83
N LYS A 463 24.60 -21.79 21.71
CA LYS A 463 24.49 -23.12 21.10
C LYS A 463 25.59 -23.37 20.06
N GLY A 464 26.26 -22.33 19.57
CA GLY A 464 27.43 -22.45 18.70
C GLY A 464 27.48 -21.44 17.57
N ILE A 465 28.14 -21.80 16.47
CA ILE A 465 28.29 -20.91 15.30
C ILE A 465 27.21 -21.25 14.29
N ARG A 466 26.47 -20.24 13.83
CA ARG A 466 25.37 -20.42 12.88
C ARG A 466 25.32 -19.29 11.84
N LYS A 467 24.64 -19.57 10.74
CA LYS A 467 24.20 -18.52 9.81
C LYS A 467 22.92 -17.85 10.32
N LEU A 468 22.66 -16.65 9.85
CA LEU A 468 21.37 -15.98 10.07
C LEU A 468 20.25 -16.74 9.35
N THR A 469 19.09 -16.88 9.98
CA THR A 469 17.91 -17.55 9.40
C THR A 469 17.22 -16.66 8.34
N PRO A 470 16.34 -17.20 7.48
CA PRO A 470 15.53 -16.36 6.60
C PRO A 470 14.68 -15.32 7.35
N THR A 471 14.10 -15.69 8.49
CA THR A 471 13.32 -14.76 9.34
C THR A 471 14.18 -13.62 9.85
N GLU A 472 15.38 -13.90 10.35
CA GLU A 472 16.34 -12.88 10.79
C GLU A 472 16.79 -12.00 9.61
N CYS A 473 17.04 -12.59 8.45
CA CYS A 473 17.36 -11.84 7.22
C CYS A 473 16.20 -10.94 6.77
N ALA A 474 14.94 -11.38 6.90
CA ALA A 474 13.76 -10.57 6.63
C ALA A 474 13.66 -9.36 7.58
N ARG A 475 13.86 -9.59 8.88
CA ARG A 475 13.93 -8.51 9.90
C ARG A 475 15.09 -7.54 9.61
N ILE A 476 16.23 -8.03 9.14
CA ILE A 476 17.39 -7.22 8.74
C ILE A 476 17.14 -6.43 7.45
N GLN A 477 16.20 -6.83 6.60
CA GLN A 477 15.71 -5.97 5.51
C GLN A 477 14.64 -4.97 5.99
N GLY A 478 14.26 -5.01 7.27
CA GLY A 478 13.22 -4.17 7.85
C GLY A 478 11.80 -4.56 7.42
N LEU A 479 11.60 -5.82 7.00
CA LEU A 479 10.27 -6.37 6.80
C LEU A 479 9.53 -6.47 8.15
N PRO A 480 8.21 -6.23 8.18
CA PRO A 480 7.38 -6.38 9.37
C PRO A 480 7.53 -7.75 10.04
N ARG A 481 7.31 -7.83 11.36
CA ARG A 481 7.37 -9.11 12.10
C ARG A 481 6.30 -10.10 11.65
N ASN A 482 5.17 -9.62 11.13
CA ASN A 482 4.09 -10.43 10.57
C ASN A 482 4.27 -10.73 9.07
N TYR A 483 5.38 -10.32 8.45
CA TYR A 483 5.69 -10.68 7.07
C TYR A 483 5.96 -12.17 6.98
N LYS A 484 5.21 -12.87 6.14
CA LYS A 484 5.18 -14.32 6.06
C LYS A 484 6.21 -14.82 5.05
N LEU A 485 6.96 -15.85 5.41
CA LEU A 485 7.85 -16.58 4.50
C LEU A 485 7.22 -17.95 4.20
N PRO A 486 7.08 -18.35 2.93
CA PRO A 486 6.48 -19.62 2.57
C PRO A 486 7.33 -20.82 2.98
N ASN A 487 6.67 -21.89 3.41
CA ASN A 487 7.31 -23.17 3.77
C ASN A 487 7.49 -24.12 2.57
N ASN A 488 6.83 -23.84 1.44
CA ASN A 488 6.84 -24.67 0.24
C ASN A 488 7.96 -24.31 -0.76
N ILE A 489 8.91 -23.44 -0.38
CA ILE A 489 10.08 -23.13 -1.22
C ILE A 489 11.38 -23.38 -0.48
N SER A 490 12.46 -23.63 -1.23
CA SER A 490 13.76 -23.93 -0.63
C SER A 490 14.30 -22.76 0.20
N THR A 491 15.01 -23.07 1.28
CA THR A 491 15.68 -22.06 2.10
C THR A 491 16.68 -21.23 1.28
N SER A 492 17.32 -21.83 0.28
CA SER A 492 18.23 -21.12 -0.64
C SER A 492 17.50 -20.07 -1.48
N ALA A 493 16.28 -20.37 -1.95
CA ALA A 493 15.44 -19.41 -2.66
C ALA A 493 15.01 -18.24 -1.76
N LEU A 494 14.62 -18.53 -0.50
CA LEU A 494 14.33 -17.48 0.48
C LEU A 494 15.53 -16.54 0.70
N TYR A 495 16.74 -17.07 0.84
CA TYR A 495 17.93 -16.24 0.96
C TYR A 495 18.20 -15.41 -0.31
N LYS A 496 17.96 -15.97 -1.49
CA LYS A 496 18.09 -15.25 -2.78
C LYS A 496 17.16 -14.04 -2.81
N GLN A 497 15.88 -14.25 -2.49
CA GLN A 497 14.85 -13.21 -2.41
C GLN A 497 15.24 -12.11 -1.41
N LEU A 498 15.63 -12.50 -0.20
CA LEU A 498 16.00 -11.56 0.87
C LEU A 498 17.29 -10.79 0.55
N GLY A 499 18.24 -11.40 -0.17
CA GLY A 499 19.44 -10.71 -0.63
C GLY A 499 19.16 -9.65 -1.70
N ASN A 500 18.25 -9.95 -2.62
CA ASN A 500 17.82 -9.03 -3.69
C ASN A 500 16.88 -7.93 -3.19
N SER A 501 16.09 -8.20 -2.14
CA SER A 501 15.16 -7.23 -1.58
C SER A 501 15.85 -5.94 -1.07
N VAL A 502 15.04 -4.90 -0.91
CA VAL A 502 15.42 -3.57 -0.44
C VAL A 502 15.22 -3.41 1.06
N THR A 503 15.82 -2.37 1.64
CA THR A 503 15.56 -2.02 3.04
C THR A 503 14.29 -1.19 3.17
N VAL A 504 13.20 -1.82 3.61
CA VAL A 504 11.83 -1.23 3.63
C VAL A 504 11.76 0.09 4.40
N PRO A 505 12.40 0.27 5.58
CA PRO A 505 12.40 1.56 6.29
C PRO A 505 13.05 2.71 5.51
N VAL A 506 14.05 2.43 4.66
CA VAL A 506 14.65 3.44 3.79
C VAL A 506 13.65 3.85 2.72
N ILE A 507 13.03 2.87 2.05
CA ILE A 507 11.99 3.13 1.04
C ILE A 507 10.84 3.94 1.63
N TYR A 508 10.30 3.53 2.78
CA TYR A 508 9.22 4.24 3.45
C TYR A 508 9.55 5.72 3.69
N ARG A 509 10.78 6.03 4.15
CA ARG A 509 11.19 7.41 4.39
C ARG A 509 11.37 8.21 3.10
N ILE A 510 11.81 7.58 2.01
CA ILE A 510 11.84 8.19 0.68
C ILE A 510 10.40 8.45 0.20
N ALA A 511 9.53 7.45 0.29
CA ALA A 511 8.14 7.54 -0.14
C ALA A 511 7.37 8.62 0.63
N LYS A 512 7.57 8.79 1.95
CA LYS A 512 7.00 9.92 2.71
C LYS A 512 7.49 11.28 2.24
N LYS A 513 8.75 11.37 1.76
CA LYS A 513 9.29 12.60 1.18
C LYS A 513 8.71 12.87 -0.20
N ILE A 514 8.53 11.83 -1.01
CA ILE A 514 7.84 11.91 -2.31
C ILE A 514 6.40 12.36 -2.09
N GLN A 515 5.63 11.70 -1.22
CA GLN A 515 4.23 12.03 -0.91
C GLN A 515 4.06 13.52 -0.59
N ARG A 516 4.87 14.07 0.32
CA ARG A 516 4.82 15.48 0.72
C ARG A 516 5.25 16.47 -0.36
N ALA A 517 5.94 16.00 -1.39
CA ALA A 517 6.36 16.85 -2.49
C ALA A 517 5.29 16.95 -3.58
N VAL A 518 4.44 15.91 -3.69
CA VAL A 518 3.41 15.80 -4.74
C VAL A 518 2.00 16.14 -4.27
N VAL A 519 1.68 15.90 -3.00
CA VAL A 519 0.54 16.48 -2.28
C VAL A 519 0.96 17.85 -1.78
#